data_AF-A0A5C7E0V6-F1
#
_entry.id   AF-A0A5C7E0V6-F1
#
_cell.length_a   1.000
_cell.length_b   1.000
_cell.length_c   1.000
_cell.angle_alpha   90.00
_cell.angle_beta   90.00
_cell.angle_gamma   90.00
#
_symmetry.space_group_name_H-M   'P 1'
#
loop_
_entity.id
_entity.type
_entity.pdbx_description
1 polymer ?
#
loop_
_entity_poly.entity_id
_entity_poly.type
_entity_poly.pdbx_seq_one_letter_code
_entity_poly.pdbx_strand_id
1 'polypeptide(L)'
;MIYEIQRRFLISNDDFLEILKKENIAYSKDKIRVYYTRISPFCDIKYKKINKNYYQSSYYKLQELLDKKINKITKKEFKKHSKKLINKAIDKIKISFEINGLKFYIYQFRHFLKDLVILKLVFYSFEHAKNFSLPYFIKEYKEITNDEKFYSKNLILYGDFSKVFNAIRCINFLEKQNDIELVFPSQIQSFQAGKILLYAILKSLKKTKDQFVKNPNLYNLEQFCINLDKLNMFFTLFDNFFEINIQTKFQKYFLNLKSQILLDQVDNLSLEKYTTLLVCDENSKIFFDLEIILRDDSIFFQGLKEQILKRLVAFKLRKELVFLKKKIIKSQTNLEEEFDKIQFLLFYFTTMFEEENIKKLNFYFKHKKLKKILLEPKKMIQKINKSSKILKIYN
;
A
#
# COMPACT_ATOMS: atom_id res chain seq x y z
N MET A 1 -0.48 -34.68 2.25
CA MET A 1 -0.91 -33.37 2.80
C MET A 1 -2.30 -33.09 2.26
N ILE A 2 -3.34 -33.10 3.09
CA ILE A 2 -4.72 -32.88 2.59
C ILE A 2 -4.88 -31.37 2.35
N TYR A 3 -4.94 -30.96 1.08
CA TYR A 3 -5.28 -29.58 0.72
C TYR A 3 -6.79 -29.42 0.84
N GLU A 4 -7.25 -28.63 1.81
CA GLU A 4 -8.65 -28.17 1.84
C GLU A 4 -8.85 -27.17 0.70
N ILE A 5 -9.68 -27.55 -0.28
CA ILE A 5 -10.10 -26.65 -1.36
C ILE A 5 -11.16 -25.71 -0.79
N GLN A 6 -11.00 -24.41 -0.98
CA GLN A 6 -11.86 -23.41 -0.35
C GLN A 6 -12.17 -22.27 -1.31
N ARG A 7 -13.42 -21.79 -1.27
CA ARG A 7 -13.82 -20.52 -1.88
C ARG A 7 -14.24 -19.55 -0.78
N ARG A 8 -13.95 -18.26 -0.99
CA ARG A 8 -14.23 -17.19 -0.03
C ARG A 8 -14.97 -16.06 -0.69
N PHE A 9 -15.98 -15.53 -0.01
CA PHE A 9 -16.85 -14.48 -0.52
C PHE A 9 -16.98 -13.38 0.51
N LEU A 10 -16.89 -12.14 0.06
CA LEU A 10 -17.29 -10.96 0.82
C LEU A 10 -18.81 -10.83 0.71
N ILE A 11 -19.49 -10.63 1.84
CA ILE A 11 -20.95 -10.51 1.93
C ILE A 11 -21.34 -9.22 2.66
N SER A 12 -22.45 -8.60 2.26
CA SER A 12 -22.79 -7.21 2.61
C SER A 12 -23.38 -7.02 4.01
N ASN A 13 -24.01 -8.04 4.65
CA ASN A 13 -24.53 -7.83 6.01
C ASN A 13 -24.88 -9.10 6.83
N ASP A 14 -25.16 -8.85 8.11
CA ASP A 14 -25.25 -9.78 9.26
C ASP A 14 -26.54 -10.61 9.41
N ASP A 15 -27.53 -10.43 8.53
CA ASP A 15 -28.86 -11.10 8.62
C ASP A 15 -28.83 -12.60 8.28
N PHE A 16 -27.64 -13.15 8.02
CA PHE A 16 -27.46 -14.58 7.82
C PHE A 16 -28.03 -15.42 8.95
N LEU A 17 -28.03 -14.93 10.19
CA LEU A 17 -28.65 -15.68 11.29
C LEU A 17 -30.17 -15.78 11.15
N GLU A 18 -30.81 -14.76 10.61
CA GLU A 18 -32.25 -14.81 10.32
C GLU A 18 -32.54 -15.70 9.12
N ILE A 19 -31.71 -15.63 8.08
CA ILE A 19 -31.81 -16.51 6.90
C ILE A 19 -31.67 -17.97 7.31
N LEU A 20 -30.62 -18.31 8.09
CA LEU A 20 -30.41 -19.69 8.55
C LEU A 20 -31.60 -20.20 9.40
N LYS A 21 -32.23 -19.32 10.20
CA LYS A 21 -33.44 -19.68 10.95
C LYS A 21 -34.64 -19.91 10.02
N LYS A 22 -34.87 -19.03 9.04
CA LYS A 22 -35.98 -19.14 8.06
C LYS A 22 -35.87 -20.42 7.24
N GLU A 23 -34.65 -20.79 6.84
CA GLU A 23 -34.37 -22.03 6.10
C GLU A 23 -34.26 -23.28 6.99
N ASN A 24 -34.50 -23.16 8.31
CA ASN A 24 -34.38 -24.24 9.30
C ASN A 24 -33.00 -24.96 9.30
N ILE A 25 -31.93 -24.19 9.09
CA ILE A 25 -30.55 -24.71 9.03
C ILE A 25 -29.90 -24.62 10.42
N ALA A 26 -29.50 -25.76 10.96
CA ALA A 26 -28.77 -25.83 12.21
C ALA A 26 -27.37 -25.20 12.08
N TYR A 27 -26.95 -24.44 13.10
CA TYR A 27 -25.64 -23.79 13.11
C TYR A 27 -25.00 -23.80 14.50
N SER A 28 -23.67 -23.65 14.53
CA SER A 28 -22.87 -23.50 15.75
C SER A 28 -22.03 -22.22 15.71
N LYS A 29 -21.70 -21.68 16.89
CA LYS A 29 -20.94 -20.43 17.04
C LYS A 29 -19.65 -20.64 17.83
N ASP A 30 -18.52 -20.26 17.23
CA ASP A 30 -17.22 -20.24 17.88
C ASP A 30 -16.69 -18.82 18.01
N LYS A 31 -16.25 -18.44 19.22
CA LYS A 31 -15.49 -17.19 19.44
C LYS A 31 -14.01 -17.45 19.17
N ILE A 32 -13.45 -16.74 18.20
CA ILE A 32 -12.08 -16.91 17.75
C ILE A 32 -11.28 -15.63 18.00
N ARG A 33 -10.10 -15.77 18.59
CA ARG A 33 -9.08 -14.71 18.66
C ARG A 33 -7.78 -15.19 18.04
N VAL A 34 -7.20 -14.39 17.15
CA VAL A 34 -5.95 -14.69 16.45
C VAL A 34 -4.99 -13.52 16.57
N TYR A 35 -3.71 -13.81 16.82
CA TYR A 35 -2.64 -12.83 16.66
C TYR A 35 -1.36 -13.52 16.17
N TYR A 36 -0.42 -12.72 15.68
CA TYR A 36 0.89 -13.19 15.25
C TYR A 36 1.97 -12.56 16.12
N THR A 37 3.04 -13.31 16.38
CA THR A 37 4.26 -12.77 17.01
C THR A 37 5.42 -12.70 16.03
N ARG A 38 5.28 -13.34 14.86
CA ARG A 38 6.24 -13.28 13.77
C ARG A 38 5.48 -13.42 12.45
N ILE A 39 5.78 -12.52 11.51
CA ILE A 39 5.36 -12.61 10.11
C ILE A 39 6.62 -12.36 9.29
N SER A 40 6.95 -13.27 8.37
CA SER A 40 8.11 -13.12 7.48
C SER A 40 8.01 -14.04 6.28
N PRO A 41 8.76 -13.78 5.17
CA PRO A 41 8.70 -14.60 3.97
C PRO A 41 8.94 -16.09 4.20
N PHE A 42 9.70 -16.42 5.24
CA PHE A 42 10.15 -17.77 5.56
C PHE A 42 9.53 -18.35 6.83
N CYS A 43 8.87 -17.52 7.65
CA CYS A 43 8.40 -17.96 8.96
C CYS A 43 7.26 -17.09 9.49
N ASP A 44 6.14 -17.74 9.78
CA ASP A 44 5.02 -17.15 10.52
C ASP A 44 4.78 -17.91 11.82
N ILE A 45 4.57 -17.18 12.92
CA ILE A 45 4.14 -17.74 14.20
C ILE A 45 2.82 -17.09 14.58
N LYS A 46 1.77 -17.92 14.57
CA LYS A 46 0.37 -17.55 14.81
C LYS A 46 -0.13 -18.22 16.08
N TYR A 47 -0.84 -17.45 16.90
CA TYR A 47 -1.57 -17.96 18.04
C TYR A 47 -3.07 -17.82 17.80
N LYS A 48 -3.82 -18.87 18.09
CA LYS A 48 -5.27 -18.92 17.89
C LYS A 48 -5.95 -19.46 19.14
N LYS A 49 -6.93 -18.72 19.64
CA LYS A 49 -7.91 -19.17 20.64
C LYS A 49 -9.22 -19.48 19.94
N ILE A 50 -9.80 -20.64 20.21
CA ILE A 50 -11.15 -21.03 19.79
C ILE A 50 -11.90 -21.40 21.07
N ASN A 51 -12.88 -20.59 21.46
CA ASN A 51 -13.60 -20.75 22.73
C ASN A 51 -12.63 -20.86 23.93
N LYS A 52 -12.51 -22.04 24.54
CA LYS A 52 -11.59 -22.32 25.66
C LYS A 52 -10.29 -23.02 25.25
N ASN A 53 -10.11 -23.34 23.97
CA ASN A 53 -8.93 -24.03 23.43
C ASN A 53 -7.92 -23.03 22.84
N TYR A 54 -6.63 -23.30 23.02
CA TYR A 54 -5.53 -22.43 22.57
C TYR A 54 -4.55 -23.24 21.73
N TYR A 55 -4.07 -22.61 20.66
CA TYR A 55 -3.18 -23.24 19.69
C TYR A 55 -2.07 -22.28 19.28
N GLN A 56 -0.90 -22.84 19.05
CA GLN A 56 0.19 -22.21 18.31
C GLN A 56 0.29 -22.90 16.95
N SER A 57 0.40 -22.12 15.89
CA SER A 57 0.75 -22.61 14.57
C SER A 57 2.06 -21.95 14.13
N SER A 58 3.01 -22.76 13.71
CA SER A 58 4.22 -22.27 13.05
C SER A 58 4.22 -22.74 11.60
N TYR A 59 4.52 -21.81 10.70
CA TYR A 59 4.67 -22.05 9.28
C TYR A 59 6.10 -21.67 8.92
N TYR A 60 6.86 -22.61 8.38
CA TYR A 60 8.21 -22.40 7.88
C TYR A 60 8.24 -22.71 6.39
N LYS A 61 8.78 -21.77 5.61
CA LYS A 61 8.98 -21.90 4.17
C LYS A 61 10.47 -21.80 3.90
N LEU A 62 11.05 -22.88 3.37
CA LEU A 62 12.44 -22.90 2.89
C LEU A 62 12.41 -23.41 1.45
N GLN A 63 12.68 -22.53 0.48
CA GLN A 63 12.52 -22.83 -0.95
C GLN A 63 11.10 -23.36 -1.24
N GLU A 64 10.98 -24.61 -1.67
CA GLU A 64 9.72 -25.32 -1.96
C GLU A 64 9.19 -26.10 -0.75
N LEU A 65 10.00 -26.32 0.28
CA LEU A 65 9.62 -27.05 1.48
C LEU A 65 8.76 -26.19 2.39
N LEU A 66 7.66 -26.79 2.84
CA LEU A 66 6.65 -26.15 3.67
C LEU A 66 6.39 -27.01 4.90
N ASP A 67 6.91 -26.56 6.04
CA ASP A 67 6.67 -27.20 7.34
C ASP A 67 5.62 -26.41 8.12
N LYS A 68 4.48 -27.04 8.39
CA LYS A 68 3.36 -26.46 9.14
C LYS A 68 3.08 -27.31 10.36
N LYS A 69 3.34 -26.75 11.54
CA LYS A 69 3.08 -27.40 12.83
C LYS A 69 1.95 -26.68 13.57
N ILE A 70 1.07 -27.45 14.19
CA ILE A 70 -0.03 -26.93 15.01
C ILE A 70 -0.01 -27.66 16.35
N ASN A 71 0.26 -26.93 17.43
CA ASN A 71 0.35 -27.47 18.77
C ASN A 71 -0.74 -26.85 19.65
N LYS A 72 -1.41 -27.67 20.46
CA LYS A 72 -2.28 -27.18 21.54
C LYS A 72 -1.39 -26.60 22.65
N ILE A 73 -1.75 -25.45 23.18
CA ILE A 73 -1.00 -24.76 24.23
C ILE A 73 -1.90 -24.38 25.40
N THR A 74 -1.31 -23.93 26.50
CA THR A 74 -2.03 -23.47 27.69
C THR A 74 -2.50 -22.02 27.55
N LYS A 75 -3.51 -21.64 28.35
CA LYS A 75 -3.95 -20.24 28.49
C LYS A 75 -2.83 -19.32 28.97
N LYS A 76 -1.95 -19.82 29.86
CA LYS A 76 -0.81 -19.07 30.42
C LYS A 76 0.19 -18.71 29.31
N GLU A 77 0.56 -19.68 28.47
CA GLU A 77 1.46 -19.44 27.33
C GLU A 77 0.87 -18.47 26.32
N PHE A 78 -0.41 -18.65 25.95
CA PHE A 78 -1.10 -17.72 25.05
C PHE A 78 -1.04 -16.28 25.57
N LYS A 79 -1.35 -16.04 26.85
CA LYS A 79 -1.24 -14.70 27.47
C LYS A 79 0.19 -14.18 27.54
N LYS A 80 1.19 -15.04 27.76
CA LYS A 80 2.60 -14.65 27.76
C LYS A 80 3.04 -14.13 26.39
N HIS A 81 2.67 -14.84 25.33
CA HIS A 81 3.06 -14.51 23.95
C HIS A 81 2.28 -13.32 23.38
N SER A 82 1.06 -13.04 23.85
CA SER A 82 0.32 -11.85 23.40
C SER A 82 1.03 -10.54 23.72
N LYS A 83 1.94 -10.49 24.70
CA LYS A 83 2.79 -9.30 24.96
C LYS A 83 3.73 -8.94 23.80
N LYS A 84 4.01 -9.91 22.92
CA LYS A 84 4.87 -9.76 21.74
C LYS A 84 4.05 -9.75 20.44
N LEU A 85 2.74 -9.48 20.52
CA LEU A 85 1.90 -9.48 19.33
C LEU A 85 2.35 -8.39 18.36
N ILE A 86 2.22 -8.68 17.07
CA ILE A 86 2.44 -7.73 15.98
C ILE A 86 1.13 -6.99 15.75
N ASN A 87 1.19 -5.66 15.83
CA ASN A 87 0.08 -4.74 15.57
C ASN A 87 -1.18 -5.02 16.44
N LYS A 88 -2.17 -5.74 15.92
CA LYS A 88 -3.48 -5.98 16.56
C LYS A 88 -3.86 -7.46 16.51
N ALA A 89 -4.77 -7.87 17.40
CA ALA A 89 -5.38 -9.20 17.36
C ALA A 89 -6.69 -9.16 16.57
N ILE A 90 -6.96 -10.17 15.76
CA ILE A 90 -8.27 -10.38 15.12
C ILE A 90 -9.17 -11.12 16.10
N ASP A 91 -10.27 -10.49 16.48
CA ASP A 91 -11.39 -11.14 17.15
C ASP A 91 -12.52 -11.34 16.13
N LYS A 92 -13.07 -12.55 16.06
CA LYS A 92 -14.18 -12.89 15.15
C LYS A 92 -15.07 -13.99 15.70
N ILE A 93 -16.33 -14.01 15.28
CA ILE A 93 -17.25 -15.12 15.48
C ILE A 93 -17.23 -15.96 14.20
N LYS A 94 -17.08 -17.28 14.35
CA LYS A 94 -17.29 -18.23 13.26
C LYS A 94 -18.65 -18.89 13.47
N ILE A 95 -19.58 -18.66 12.56
CA ILE A 95 -20.84 -19.42 12.46
C ILE A 95 -20.59 -20.57 11.49
N SER A 96 -20.78 -21.80 11.93
CA SER A 96 -20.58 -23.00 11.11
C SER A 96 -21.92 -23.69 10.88
N PHE A 97 -22.22 -24.03 9.63
CA PHE A 97 -23.43 -24.74 9.23
C PHE A 97 -23.12 -25.61 8.01
N GLU A 98 -24.06 -26.48 7.66
CA GLU A 98 -23.92 -27.43 6.57
C GLU A 98 -25.16 -27.39 5.69
N ILE A 99 -24.96 -27.46 4.37
CA ILE A 99 -26.04 -27.56 3.39
C ILE A 99 -25.64 -28.67 2.42
N ASN A 100 -26.47 -29.70 2.29
CA ASN A 100 -26.25 -30.83 1.37
C ASN A 100 -24.84 -31.45 1.50
N GLY A 101 -24.36 -31.67 2.73
CA GLY A 101 -23.02 -32.23 2.98
C GLY A 101 -21.85 -31.23 2.86
N LEU A 102 -22.09 -30.01 2.38
CA LEU A 102 -21.07 -28.99 2.17
C LEU A 102 -20.96 -28.07 3.37
N LYS A 103 -19.72 -27.84 3.85
CA LYS A 103 -19.45 -27.03 5.05
C LYS A 103 -19.31 -25.55 4.71
N PHE A 104 -20.08 -24.73 5.42
CA PHE A 104 -20.07 -23.28 5.33
C PHE A 104 -19.58 -22.66 6.64
N TYR A 105 -18.80 -21.60 6.51
CA TYR A 105 -18.31 -20.80 7.64
C TYR A 105 -18.51 -19.33 7.36
N ILE A 106 -19.34 -18.66 8.17
CA ILE A 106 -19.43 -17.20 8.18
C ILE A 106 -18.51 -16.66 9.27
N TYR A 107 -17.60 -15.78 8.89
CA TYR A 107 -16.73 -15.06 9.80
C TYR A 107 -17.22 -13.63 9.96
N GLN A 108 -17.80 -13.31 11.11
CA GLN A 108 -18.14 -11.95 11.53
C GLN A 108 -16.99 -11.39 12.36
N PHE A 109 -16.30 -10.38 11.83
CA PHE A 109 -15.15 -9.78 12.50
C PHE A 109 -15.59 -8.70 13.50
N ARG A 110 -14.69 -8.33 14.44
CA ARG A 110 -14.96 -7.35 15.50
C ARG A 110 -13.91 -6.25 15.52
N HIS A 111 -14.18 -5.20 16.31
CA HIS A 111 -13.28 -4.07 16.53
C HIS A 111 -12.93 -3.34 15.21
N PHE A 112 -11.65 -3.21 14.88
CA PHE A 112 -11.17 -2.50 13.68
C PHE A 112 -11.56 -3.20 12.36
N LEU A 113 -12.14 -4.39 12.41
CA LEU A 113 -12.68 -5.14 11.27
C LEU A 113 -14.19 -5.36 11.37
N LYS A 114 -14.91 -4.60 12.19
CA LYS A 114 -16.35 -4.82 12.47
C LYS A 114 -17.23 -4.88 11.21
N ASP A 115 -16.86 -4.15 10.16
CA ASP A 115 -17.65 -4.05 8.92
C ASP A 115 -17.30 -5.18 7.92
N LEU A 116 -16.46 -6.14 8.32
CA LEU A 116 -16.02 -7.25 7.48
C LEU A 116 -16.77 -8.54 7.84
N VAL A 117 -17.47 -9.10 6.85
CA VAL A 117 -18.09 -10.42 6.92
C VAL A 117 -17.62 -11.28 5.75
N ILE A 118 -17.06 -12.46 6.04
CA ILE A 118 -16.54 -13.39 5.03
C ILE A 118 -17.24 -14.73 5.14
N LEU A 119 -17.83 -15.16 4.04
CA LEU A 119 -18.30 -16.54 3.86
C LEU A 119 -17.15 -17.40 3.29
N LYS A 120 -16.86 -18.53 3.92
CA LYS A 120 -15.92 -19.54 3.44
C LYS A 120 -16.66 -20.87 3.24
N LEU A 121 -16.43 -21.50 2.10
CA LEU A 121 -16.88 -22.85 1.79
C LEU A 121 -15.67 -23.78 1.69
N VAL A 122 -15.84 -25.05 2.07
CA VAL A 122 -14.80 -26.08 1.96
C VAL A 122 -15.29 -27.21 1.09
N PHE A 123 -14.54 -27.52 0.04
CA PHE A 123 -14.84 -28.50 -0.98
C PHE A 123 -13.91 -29.71 -0.87
N TYR A 124 -14.43 -30.86 -1.30
CA TYR A 124 -13.67 -32.12 -1.38
C TYR A 124 -12.85 -32.25 -2.68
N SER A 125 -13.24 -31.57 -3.76
CA SER A 125 -12.53 -31.57 -5.05
C SER A 125 -12.56 -30.21 -5.75
N PHE A 126 -11.63 -30.01 -6.69
CA PHE A 126 -11.52 -28.77 -7.47
C PHE A 126 -12.69 -28.63 -8.44
N GLU A 127 -13.12 -29.73 -9.06
CA GLU A 127 -14.28 -29.74 -9.95
C GLU A 127 -15.56 -29.34 -9.22
N HIS A 128 -15.78 -29.88 -8.01
CA HIS A 128 -16.92 -29.49 -7.20
C HIS A 128 -16.87 -27.99 -6.86
N ALA A 129 -15.69 -27.47 -6.50
CA ALA A 129 -15.53 -26.03 -6.23
C ALA A 129 -15.82 -25.15 -7.46
N LYS A 130 -15.38 -25.59 -8.65
CA LYS A 130 -15.55 -24.85 -9.93
C LYS A 130 -17.01 -24.80 -10.38
N ASN A 131 -17.74 -25.91 -10.23
CA ASN A 131 -19.12 -26.03 -10.69
C ASN A 131 -20.14 -25.54 -9.65
N PHE A 132 -19.72 -25.25 -8.42
CA PHE A 132 -20.61 -24.83 -7.36
C PHE A 132 -21.15 -23.41 -7.56
N SER A 133 -22.47 -23.27 -7.48
CA SER A 133 -23.19 -21.99 -7.38
C SER A 133 -23.60 -21.73 -5.94
N LEU A 134 -23.50 -20.47 -5.50
CA LEU A 134 -23.97 -20.08 -4.16
C LEU A 134 -25.49 -20.25 -4.07
N PRO A 135 -26.02 -20.64 -2.90
CA PRO A 135 -27.46 -20.71 -2.67
C PRO A 135 -28.17 -19.39 -2.98
N TYR A 136 -29.41 -19.46 -3.48
CA TYR A 136 -30.19 -18.33 -3.97
C TYR A 136 -30.41 -17.21 -2.93
N PHE A 137 -30.39 -17.53 -1.64
CA PHE A 137 -30.53 -16.57 -0.55
C PHE A 137 -29.27 -15.72 -0.32
N ILE A 138 -28.16 -16.03 -0.99
CA ILE A 138 -26.91 -15.25 -0.96
C ILE A 138 -26.86 -14.38 -2.22
N LYS A 139 -27.58 -13.26 -2.20
CA LYS A 139 -27.84 -12.43 -3.39
C LYS A 139 -26.72 -11.45 -3.75
N GLU A 140 -25.92 -11.02 -2.78
CA GLU A 140 -24.83 -10.08 -2.98
C GLU A 140 -23.52 -10.64 -2.45
N TYR A 141 -22.61 -10.97 -3.36
CA TYR A 141 -21.30 -11.45 -2.99
C TYR A 141 -20.23 -11.01 -3.98
N LYS A 142 -19.01 -10.86 -3.45
CA LYS A 142 -17.81 -10.76 -4.27
C LYS A 142 -16.88 -11.91 -3.92
N GLU A 143 -16.50 -12.71 -4.90
CA GLU A 143 -15.49 -13.75 -4.68
C GLU A 143 -14.12 -13.12 -4.40
N ILE A 144 -13.52 -13.53 -3.28
CA ILE A 144 -12.25 -13.02 -2.75
C ILE A 144 -11.28 -14.17 -2.47
N THR A 145 -11.50 -15.33 -3.09
CA THR A 145 -10.73 -16.56 -2.86
C THR A 145 -9.23 -16.36 -3.03
N ASN A 146 -8.81 -15.58 -4.03
CA ASN A 146 -7.41 -15.30 -4.33
C ASN A 146 -6.96 -13.88 -3.96
N ASP A 147 -7.83 -13.09 -3.33
CA ASP A 147 -7.48 -11.72 -2.94
C ASP A 147 -6.69 -11.73 -1.63
N GLU A 148 -5.39 -11.42 -1.73
CA GLU A 148 -4.45 -11.40 -0.61
C GLU A 148 -4.88 -10.44 0.51
N LYS A 149 -5.65 -9.38 0.23
CA LYS A 149 -6.08 -8.39 1.24
C LYS A 149 -6.85 -9.04 2.38
N PHE A 150 -7.56 -10.13 2.09
CA PHE A 150 -8.38 -10.87 3.04
C PHE A 150 -7.62 -12.02 3.73
N TYR A 151 -6.31 -12.15 3.51
CA TYR A 151 -5.50 -13.14 4.21
C TYR A 151 -5.29 -12.68 5.65
N SER A 152 -5.34 -13.60 6.62
CA SER A 152 -5.31 -13.23 8.04
C SER A 152 -4.09 -12.40 8.45
N LYS A 153 -2.93 -12.61 7.82
CA LYS A 153 -1.73 -11.78 8.03
C LYS A 153 -1.94 -10.33 7.55
N ASN A 154 -2.55 -10.15 6.39
CA ASN A 154 -2.78 -8.85 5.77
C ASN A 154 -3.91 -8.09 6.46
N LEU A 155 -4.92 -8.81 6.97
CA LEU A 155 -5.94 -8.23 7.84
C LEU A 155 -5.33 -7.69 9.15
N ILE A 156 -4.33 -8.35 9.74
CA ILE A 156 -3.65 -7.83 10.95
C ILE A 156 -2.74 -6.64 10.63
N LEU A 157 -2.02 -6.71 9.52
CA LEU A 157 -1.03 -5.68 9.16
C LEU A 157 -1.68 -4.43 8.59
N TYR A 158 -2.73 -4.58 7.79
CA TYR A 158 -3.30 -3.51 6.97
C TYR A 158 -4.81 -3.32 7.13
N GLY A 159 -5.51 -4.27 7.77
CA GLY A 159 -6.97 -4.28 7.93
C GLY A 159 -7.58 -2.93 8.28
N ASP A 160 -8.19 -2.31 7.29
CA ASP A 160 -9.00 -1.10 7.42
C ASP A 160 -10.00 -1.08 6.26
N PHE A 161 -11.24 -1.47 6.57
CA PHE A 161 -12.36 -1.51 5.61
C PHE A 161 -13.38 -0.41 5.91
N SER A 162 -13.08 0.49 6.85
CA SER A 162 -14.00 1.56 7.26
C SER A 162 -14.24 2.59 6.16
N LYS A 163 -13.40 2.60 5.12
CA LYS A 163 -13.46 3.54 4.00
C LYS A 163 -13.36 2.79 2.67
N VAL A 164 -14.46 2.78 1.92
CA VAL A 164 -14.43 2.40 0.50
C VAL A 164 -13.73 3.51 -0.27
N PHE A 165 -12.60 3.16 -0.89
CA PHE A 165 -11.74 4.13 -1.55
C PHE A 165 -11.91 4.06 -3.07
N ASN A 166 -12.19 5.19 -3.73
CA ASN A 166 -12.40 5.30 -5.16
C ASN A 166 -11.47 6.40 -5.72
N ALA A 167 -10.53 6.02 -6.59
CA ALA A 167 -9.54 6.96 -7.11
C ALA A 167 -10.14 8.05 -7.99
N ILE A 168 -11.12 7.74 -8.84
CA ILE A 168 -11.81 8.75 -9.67
C ILE A 168 -12.49 9.78 -8.78
N ARG A 169 -13.21 9.34 -7.75
CA ARG A 169 -13.87 10.25 -6.81
C ARG A 169 -12.85 11.18 -6.15
N CYS A 170 -11.69 10.65 -5.74
CA CYS A 170 -10.61 11.46 -5.18
C CYS A 170 -10.01 12.45 -6.20
N ILE A 171 -9.80 12.03 -7.45
CA ILE A 171 -9.30 12.90 -8.52
C ILE A 171 -10.30 14.04 -8.80
N ASN A 172 -11.59 13.74 -8.89
CA ASN A 172 -12.64 14.75 -9.06
C ASN A 172 -12.70 15.75 -7.88
N PHE A 173 -12.39 15.31 -6.66
CA PHE A 173 -12.23 16.22 -5.51
C PHE A 173 -10.96 17.07 -5.62
N LEU A 174 -9.84 16.48 -6.04
CA LEU A 174 -8.58 17.19 -6.26
C LEU A 174 -8.68 18.25 -7.36
N GLU A 175 -9.56 18.10 -8.34
CA GLU A 175 -9.81 19.16 -9.33
C GLU A 175 -10.33 20.44 -8.68
N LYS A 176 -11.31 20.30 -7.78
CA LYS A 176 -12.03 21.43 -7.18
C LYS A 176 -11.24 22.15 -6.08
N GLN A 177 -10.23 21.50 -5.51
CA GLN A 177 -9.49 21.98 -4.35
C GLN A 177 -8.00 22.07 -4.66
N ASN A 178 -7.33 23.12 -4.21
CA ASN A 178 -5.94 23.38 -4.58
C ASN A 178 -4.92 22.79 -3.60
N ASP A 179 -5.27 22.61 -2.33
CA ASP A 179 -4.36 22.15 -1.29
C ASP A 179 -5.01 21.05 -0.44
N ILE A 180 -4.88 19.79 -0.88
CA ILE A 180 -5.34 18.62 -0.14
C ILE A 180 -4.14 17.81 0.32
N GLU A 181 -4.05 17.57 1.63
CA GLU A 181 -3.13 16.57 2.16
C GLU A 181 -3.62 15.17 1.79
N LEU A 182 -2.78 14.41 1.07
CA LEU A 182 -3.10 13.05 0.69
C LEU A 182 -2.89 12.10 1.87
N VAL A 183 -3.99 11.58 2.42
CA VAL A 183 -3.97 10.55 3.47
C VAL A 183 -4.53 9.26 2.92
N PHE A 184 -3.63 8.29 2.73
CA PHE A 184 -3.96 7.01 2.13
C PHE A 184 -4.41 5.96 3.16
N PRO A 185 -5.48 5.20 2.90
CA PRO A 185 -5.88 4.07 3.74
C PRO A 185 -4.79 2.97 3.77
N SER A 186 -4.72 2.22 4.87
CA SER A 186 -3.67 1.18 5.04
C SER A 186 -3.74 0.05 3.99
N GLN A 187 -4.93 -0.27 3.47
CA GLN A 187 -5.13 -1.32 2.45
C GLN A 187 -5.13 -0.84 1.00
N ILE A 188 -4.95 0.46 0.75
CA ILE A 188 -5.04 0.96 -0.62
C ILE A 188 -4.01 0.27 -1.51
N GLN A 189 -4.46 -0.04 -2.70
CA GLN A 189 -3.66 -0.61 -3.78
C GLN A 189 -2.69 0.44 -4.33
N SER A 190 -1.46 0.03 -4.63
CA SER A 190 -0.38 0.90 -5.08
C SER A 190 -0.77 1.67 -6.33
N PHE A 191 -1.41 1.02 -7.30
CA PHE A 191 -1.85 1.66 -8.55
C PHE A 191 -2.87 2.76 -8.27
N GLN A 192 -3.93 2.45 -7.53
CA GLN A 192 -4.98 3.43 -7.21
C GLN A 192 -4.42 4.64 -6.46
N ALA A 193 -3.55 4.41 -5.47
CA ALA A 193 -2.91 5.49 -4.73
C ALA A 193 -1.92 6.32 -5.56
N GLY A 194 -1.10 5.64 -6.35
CA GLY A 194 -0.11 6.27 -7.21
C GLY A 194 -0.77 7.13 -8.28
N LYS A 195 -1.94 6.74 -8.81
CA LYS A 195 -2.70 7.57 -9.74
C LYS A 195 -3.12 8.89 -9.11
N ILE A 196 -3.64 8.85 -7.88
CA ILE A 196 -4.03 10.06 -7.16
C ILE A 196 -2.82 10.95 -6.87
N LEU A 197 -1.72 10.35 -6.39
CA LEU A 197 -0.50 11.10 -6.13
C LEU A 197 0.04 11.75 -7.41
N LEU A 198 0.14 10.98 -8.49
CA LEU A 198 0.64 11.47 -9.77
C LEU A 198 -0.28 12.55 -10.36
N TYR A 199 -1.59 12.43 -10.18
CA TYR A 199 -2.55 13.48 -10.54
C TYR A 199 -2.34 14.76 -9.72
N ALA A 200 -2.15 14.65 -8.41
CA ALA A 200 -1.86 15.80 -7.55
C ALA A 200 -0.55 16.51 -7.96
N ILE A 201 0.51 15.74 -8.27
CA ILE A 201 1.78 16.27 -8.77
C ILE A 201 1.57 16.94 -10.13
N LEU A 202 0.87 16.30 -11.08
CA LEU A 202 0.58 16.83 -12.41
C LEU A 202 -0.23 18.13 -12.33
N LYS A 203 -1.25 18.19 -11.46
CA LYS A 203 -2.04 19.41 -11.23
C LYS A 203 -1.17 20.56 -10.74
N SER A 204 -0.28 20.30 -9.77
CA SER A 204 0.69 21.29 -9.27
C SER A 204 1.67 21.75 -10.36
N LEU A 205 2.14 20.82 -11.20
CA LEU A 205 3.02 21.11 -12.33
C LEU A 205 2.32 22.00 -13.37
N LYS A 206 1.08 21.68 -13.76
CA LYS A 206 0.29 22.51 -14.67
C LYS A 206 0.05 23.91 -14.12
N LYS A 207 -0.30 24.03 -12.83
CA LYS A 207 -0.50 25.32 -12.17
C LYS A 207 0.78 26.19 -12.20
N THR A 208 1.93 25.60 -11.85
CA THR A 208 3.21 26.33 -11.86
C THR A 208 3.70 26.66 -13.27
N LYS A 209 3.41 25.80 -14.26
CA LYS A 209 3.59 26.09 -15.68
C LYS A 209 2.79 27.33 -16.09
N ASP A 210 1.49 27.36 -15.79
CA ASP A 210 0.62 28.47 -16.18
C ASP A 210 1.01 29.79 -15.48
N GLN A 211 1.48 29.71 -14.22
CA GLN A 211 2.03 30.86 -13.50
C GLN A 211 3.30 31.41 -14.17
N PHE A 212 4.21 30.52 -14.57
CA PHE A 212 5.43 30.92 -15.29
C PHE A 212 5.10 31.52 -16.66
N VAL A 213 4.21 30.89 -17.44
CA VAL A 213 3.83 31.40 -18.77
C VAL A 213 3.16 32.78 -18.68
N LYS A 214 2.32 33.02 -17.67
CA LYS A 214 1.67 34.33 -17.45
C LYS A 214 2.61 35.41 -16.94
N ASN A 215 3.60 35.03 -16.13
CA ASN A 215 4.57 35.93 -15.54
C ASN A 215 5.95 35.25 -15.50
N PRO A 216 6.74 35.34 -16.58
CA PRO A 216 8.05 34.72 -16.67
C PRO A 216 9.02 35.36 -15.69
N ASN A 217 9.41 34.62 -14.66
CA ASN A 217 10.47 34.98 -13.73
C ASN A 217 11.13 33.72 -13.17
N LEU A 218 12.36 33.88 -12.64
CA LEU A 218 13.15 32.76 -12.13
C LEU A 218 12.42 31.98 -11.03
N TYR A 219 11.74 32.68 -10.12
CA TYR A 219 10.99 32.04 -9.04
C TYR A 219 9.90 31.10 -9.57
N ASN A 220 9.09 31.55 -10.54
CA ASN A 220 8.04 30.73 -11.14
C ASN A 220 8.63 29.54 -11.92
N LEU A 221 9.76 29.73 -12.61
CA LEU A 221 10.49 28.65 -13.30
C LEU A 221 11.03 27.61 -12.30
N GLU A 222 11.60 28.06 -11.18
CA GLU A 222 12.05 27.20 -10.09
C GLU A 222 10.89 26.39 -9.51
N GLN A 223 9.73 27.01 -9.28
CA GLN A 223 8.54 26.29 -8.80
C GLN A 223 8.06 25.24 -9.81
N PHE A 224 8.11 25.53 -11.11
CA PHE A 224 7.83 24.55 -12.16
C PHE A 224 8.83 23.39 -12.10
N CYS A 225 10.13 23.70 -12.07
CA CYS A 225 11.22 22.71 -11.97
C CYS A 225 11.08 21.80 -10.75
N ILE A 226 10.75 22.35 -9.57
CA ILE A 226 10.52 21.57 -8.35
C ILE A 226 9.37 20.55 -8.54
N ASN A 227 8.28 20.94 -9.21
CA ASN A 227 7.19 20.01 -9.47
C ASN A 227 7.53 18.98 -10.56
N LEU A 228 8.34 19.35 -11.55
CA LEU A 228 8.86 18.43 -12.55
C LEU A 228 9.78 17.39 -11.90
N ASP A 229 10.59 17.80 -10.94
CA ASP A 229 11.46 16.90 -10.17
C ASP A 229 10.66 15.91 -9.32
N LYS A 230 9.55 16.35 -8.70
CA LYS A 230 8.62 15.43 -8.01
C LYS A 230 8.03 14.38 -8.96
N LEU A 231 7.69 14.78 -10.19
CA LEU A 231 7.13 13.88 -11.19
C LEU A 231 8.18 12.86 -11.66
N ASN A 232 9.40 13.30 -11.96
CA ASN A 232 10.54 12.43 -12.28
C ASN A 232 10.89 11.50 -11.10
N MET A 233 10.83 12.00 -9.87
CA MET A 233 11.05 11.23 -8.65
C MET A 233 10.01 10.12 -8.48
N PHE A 234 8.73 10.42 -8.76
CA PHE A 234 7.68 9.40 -8.77
C PHE A 234 8.04 8.26 -9.72
N PHE A 235 8.36 8.58 -10.97
CA PHE A 235 8.68 7.55 -11.96
C PHE A 235 9.98 6.79 -11.66
N THR A 236 10.95 7.43 -11.01
CA THR A 236 12.20 6.81 -10.57
C THR A 236 11.94 5.84 -9.41
N LEU A 237 11.10 6.24 -8.46
CA LEU A 237 10.78 5.43 -7.31
C LEU A 237 9.86 4.28 -7.69
N PHE A 238 8.80 4.51 -8.47
CA PHE A 238 7.77 3.53 -8.77
C PHE A 238 7.95 2.92 -10.17
N ASP A 239 8.93 2.04 -10.28
CA ASP A 239 9.19 1.21 -11.45
C ASP A 239 8.00 0.29 -11.77
N ASN A 240 7.64 0.17 -13.06
CA ASN A 240 6.56 -0.67 -13.57
C ASN A 240 5.20 -0.38 -12.90
N PHE A 241 4.94 0.90 -12.63
CA PHE A 241 3.67 1.42 -12.16
C PHE A 241 2.61 1.36 -13.27
N PHE A 242 3.00 1.77 -14.48
CA PHE A 242 2.21 1.55 -15.70
C PHE A 242 2.82 0.43 -16.54
N GLU A 243 2.11 0.04 -17.59
CA GLU A 243 2.68 -0.73 -18.69
C GLU A 243 4.01 -0.15 -19.17
N ILE A 244 4.98 -1.05 -19.44
CA ILE A 244 6.41 -0.70 -19.56
C ILE A 244 6.66 0.37 -20.63
N ASN A 245 5.98 0.25 -21.77
CA ASN A 245 6.13 1.16 -22.90
C ASN A 245 5.58 2.55 -22.58
N ILE A 246 4.44 2.60 -21.88
CA ILE A 246 3.78 3.84 -21.47
C ILE A 246 4.64 4.57 -20.43
N GLN A 247 5.10 3.84 -19.41
CA GLN A 247 5.96 4.40 -18.38
C GLN A 247 7.28 4.92 -18.96
N THR A 248 7.91 4.16 -19.87
CA THR A 248 9.17 4.55 -20.50
C THR A 248 9.00 5.80 -21.37
N LYS A 249 7.89 5.94 -22.10
CA LYS A 249 7.56 7.14 -22.88
C LYS A 249 7.52 8.37 -21.99
N PHE A 250 6.75 8.33 -20.90
CA PHE A 250 6.65 9.46 -19.96
C PHE A 250 7.98 9.77 -19.27
N GLN A 251 8.68 8.75 -18.77
CA GLN A 251 9.99 8.92 -18.14
C GLN A 251 10.98 9.63 -19.03
N LYS A 252 11.16 9.15 -20.27
CA LYS A 252 12.10 9.75 -21.23
C LYS A 252 11.72 11.20 -21.53
N TYR A 253 10.44 11.45 -21.74
CA TYR A 253 9.96 12.79 -22.04
C TYR A 253 10.21 13.78 -20.88
N PHE A 254 9.83 13.44 -19.64
CA PHE A 254 9.99 14.36 -18.50
C PHE A 254 11.46 14.56 -18.09
N LEU A 255 12.32 13.56 -18.30
CA LEU A 255 13.76 13.71 -18.17
C LEU A 255 14.34 14.64 -19.25
N ASN A 256 13.93 14.48 -20.51
CA ASN A 256 14.34 15.35 -21.60
C ASN A 256 13.91 16.80 -21.34
N LEU A 257 12.63 17.02 -20.98
CA LEU A 257 12.11 18.34 -20.64
C LEU A 257 12.94 18.99 -19.51
N LYS A 258 13.33 18.23 -18.49
CA LYS A 258 14.18 18.75 -17.41
C LYS A 258 15.56 19.14 -17.91
N SER A 259 16.19 18.32 -18.75
CA SER A 259 17.54 18.59 -19.29
C SER A 259 17.60 19.84 -20.17
N GLN A 260 16.47 20.21 -20.78
CA GLN A 260 16.37 21.42 -21.59
C GLN A 260 16.28 22.71 -20.76
N ILE A 261 16.00 22.61 -19.45
CA ILE A 261 15.85 23.76 -18.54
C ILE A 261 17.07 23.81 -17.61
N LEU A 262 18.08 24.59 -18.01
CA LEU A 262 19.32 24.76 -17.24
C LEU A 262 19.21 26.01 -16.37
N LEU A 263 18.82 25.83 -15.10
CA LEU A 263 18.59 26.93 -14.15
C LEU A 263 19.85 27.79 -13.89
N ASP A 264 21.03 27.19 -13.94
CA ASP A 264 22.30 27.88 -13.65
C ASP A 264 22.76 28.82 -14.79
N GLN A 265 22.05 28.84 -15.92
CA GLN A 265 22.39 29.62 -17.12
C GLN A 265 21.25 30.56 -17.55
N VAL A 266 20.36 30.92 -16.63
CA VAL A 266 19.16 31.71 -16.93
C VAL A 266 19.42 33.22 -16.84
N ASP A 267 19.35 33.91 -17.98
CA ASP A 267 19.18 35.37 -18.07
C ASP A 267 17.72 35.73 -18.49
N ASN A 268 17.32 37.01 -18.37
CA ASN A 268 15.92 37.40 -18.65
C ASN A 268 15.49 37.13 -20.10
N LEU A 269 16.39 37.28 -21.08
CA LEU A 269 16.10 36.98 -22.49
C LEU A 269 15.95 35.46 -22.74
N SER A 270 16.61 34.61 -21.94
CA SER A 270 16.45 33.16 -22.00
C SER A 270 15.14 32.66 -21.37
N LEU A 271 14.46 33.44 -20.53
CA LEU A 271 13.18 33.04 -19.91
C LEU A 271 12.04 32.89 -20.94
N GLU A 272 12.04 33.72 -21.99
CA GLU A 272 11.05 33.63 -23.07
C GLU A 272 11.17 32.32 -23.84
N LYS A 273 12.41 31.84 -24.09
CA LYS A 273 12.66 30.53 -24.72
C LYS A 273 11.99 29.40 -23.94
N TYR A 274 12.05 29.43 -22.60
CA TYR A 274 11.39 28.43 -21.76
C TYR A 274 9.87 28.56 -21.79
N THR A 275 9.34 29.76 -21.98
CA THR A 275 7.90 29.96 -22.18
C THR A 275 7.43 29.27 -23.47
N THR A 276 8.14 29.50 -24.58
CA THR A 276 7.85 28.83 -25.87
C THR A 276 7.97 27.32 -25.77
N LEU A 277 9.01 26.82 -25.09
CA LEU A 277 9.17 25.40 -24.82
C LEU A 277 7.94 24.84 -24.09
N LEU A 278 7.46 25.49 -23.02
CA LEU A 278 6.37 24.96 -22.18
C LEU A 278 4.97 25.07 -22.78
N VAL A 279 4.79 25.88 -23.83
CA VAL A 279 3.51 26.09 -24.51
C VAL A 279 3.37 25.22 -25.78
N CYS A 280 4.45 24.60 -26.26
CA CYS A 280 4.41 23.82 -27.50
C CYS A 280 3.38 22.66 -27.46
N ASP A 281 2.86 22.31 -28.64
CA ASP A 281 1.79 21.32 -28.79
C ASP A 281 2.18 19.94 -28.25
N GLU A 282 3.45 19.55 -28.42
CA GLU A 282 3.98 18.30 -27.90
C GLU A 282 3.85 18.24 -26.37
N ASN A 283 4.19 19.33 -25.68
CA ASN A 283 4.13 19.38 -24.23
C ASN A 283 2.69 19.35 -23.72
N SER A 284 1.82 20.12 -24.38
CA SER A 284 0.38 20.12 -24.09
C SER A 284 -0.23 18.74 -24.27
N LYS A 285 0.14 18.02 -25.34
CA LYS A 285 -0.32 16.66 -25.63
C LYS A 285 0.16 15.66 -24.59
N ILE A 286 1.42 15.68 -24.18
CA ILE A 286 1.93 14.73 -23.18
C ILE A 286 1.26 14.92 -21.81
N PHE A 287 1.02 16.16 -21.40
CA PHE A 287 0.29 16.42 -20.16
C PHE A 287 -1.18 16.01 -20.22
N PHE A 288 -1.80 16.06 -21.41
CA PHE A 288 -3.15 15.61 -21.64
C PHE A 288 -3.25 14.08 -21.68
N ASP A 289 -2.35 13.40 -22.38
CA ASP A 289 -2.24 11.93 -22.42
C ASP A 289 -2.11 11.35 -21.01
N LEU A 290 -1.22 11.93 -20.18
CA LEU A 290 -1.05 11.47 -18.80
C LEU A 290 -2.32 11.68 -17.97
N GLU A 291 -3.00 12.81 -18.16
CA GLU A 291 -4.24 13.10 -17.45
C GLU A 291 -5.36 12.11 -17.81
N ILE A 292 -5.52 11.75 -19.08
CA ILE A 292 -6.48 10.73 -19.52
C ILE A 292 -6.22 9.41 -18.81
N ILE A 293 -4.96 8.93 -18.84
CA ILE A 293 -4.55 7.68 -18.21
C ILE A 293 -4.83 7.70 -16.70
N LEU A 294 -4.64 8.85 -16.05
CA LEU A 294 -4.91 9.01 -14.62
C LEU A 294 -6.40 9.02 -14.29
N ARG A 295 -7.26 9.41 -15.22
CA ARG A 295 -8.72 9.43 -15.02
C ARG A 295 -9.40 8.11 -15.36
N ASP A 296 -8.76 7.25 -16.14
CA ASP A 296 -9.28 5.94 -16.57
C ASP A 296 -9.46 4.96 -15.39
N ASP A 297 -10.65 4.42 -15.14
CA ASP A 297 -10.88 3.44 -14.05
C ASP A 297 -10.41 2.02 -14.36
N SER A 298 -10.04 1.75 -15.61
CA SER A 298 -9.65 0.42 -16.02
C SER A 298 -8.27 0.03 -15.48
N ILE A 299 -8.02 -1.29 -15.50
CA ILE A 299 -6.69 -1.85 -15.21
C ILE A 299 -5.79 -1.88 -16.46
N PHE A 300 -6.26 -1.37 -17.61
CA PHE A 300 -5.56 -1.48 -18.89
C PHE A 300 -4.15 -0.88 -18.85
N PHE A 301 -3.99 0.25 -18.16
CA PHE A 301 -2.70 0.93 -18.04
C PHE A 301 -1.82 0.39 -16.89
N GLN A 302 -2.35 -0.50 -16.05
CA GLN A 302 -1.70 -0.94 -14.83
C GLN A 302 -0.50 -1.85 -15.11
N GLY A 303 0.64 -1.58 -14.47
CA GLY A 303 1.80 -2.46 -14.55
C GLY A 303 1.67 -3.75 -13.69
N LEU A 304 2.60 -4.68 -13.88
CA LEU A 304 2.55 -6.04 -13.32
C LEU A 304 2.76 -6.15 -11.79
N LYS A 305 3.15 -5.07 -11.09
CA LYS A 305 3.62 -5.13 -9.68
C LYS A 305 2.62 -4.58 -8.66
N GLU A 306 1.33 -4.82 -8.88
CA GLU A 306 0.30 -4.32 -7.99
C GLU A 306 0.33 -4.97 -6.60
N GLN A 307 0.23 -4.15 -5.56
CA GLN A 307 0.28 -4.59 -4.18
C GLN A 307 -0.25 -3.52 -3.21
N ILE A 308 -0.37 -3.87 -1.94
CA ILE A 308 -0.71 -2.90 -0.89
C ILE A 308 0.35 -1.79 -0.83
N LEU A 309 -0.08 -0.54 -0.96
CA LEU A 309 0.80 0.64 -1.00
C LEU A 309 1.74 0.73 0.20
N LYS A 310 1.20 0.51 1.41
CA LYS A 310 1.99 0.57 2.65
C LYS A 310 3.20 -0.38 2.61
N ARG A 311 3.01 -1.58 2.05
CA ARG A 311 4.07 -2.57 1.83
C ARG A 311 5.12 -2.04 0.85
N LEU A 312 4.67 -1.52 -0.29
CA LEU A 312 5.55 -0.98 -1.33
C LEU A 312 6.40 0.19 -0.82
N VAL A 313 5.77 1.16 -0.16
CA VAL A 313 6.43 2.33 0.42
C VAL A 313 7.41 1.91 1.51
N ALA A 314 7.02 1.00 2.40
CA ALA A 314 7.92 0.52 3.45
C ALA A 314 9.18 -0.13 2.88
N PHE A 315 9.02 -0.95 1.83
CA PHE A 315 10.14 -1.57 1.12
C PHE A 315 11.05 -0.52 0.47
N LYS A 316 10.49 0.42 -0.30
CA LYS A 316 11.27 1.46 -0.99
C LYS A 316 11.98 2.38 0.02
N LEU A 317 11.28 2.90 1.03
CA LEU A 317 11.86 3.76 2.05
C LEU A 317 13.02 3.05 2.78
N ARG A 318 12.83 1.78 3.14
CA ARG A 318 13.89 0.96 3.74
C ARG A 318 15.11 0.84 2.81
N LYS A 319 14.88 0.51 1.54
CA LYS A 319 15.93 0.32 0.53
C LYS A 319 16.81 1.58 0.45
N GLU A 320 16.18 2.74 0.28
CA GLU A 320 16.89 4.02 0.17
C GLU A 320 17.61 4.39 1.47
N LEU A 321 16.99 4.17 2.65
CA LEU A 321 17.66 4.37 3.94
C LEU A 321 18.91 3.49 4.12
N VAL A 322 18.84 2.23 3.66
CA VAL A 322 19.98 1.30 3.72
C VAL A 322 21.08 1.74 2.75
N PHE A 323 20.75 2.21 1.56
CA PHE A 323 21.72 2.74 0.62
C PHE A 323 22.40 4.01 1.15
N LEU A 324 21.61 4.97 1.64
CA LEU A 324 22.15 6.18 2.26
C LEU A 324 23.10 5.83 3.41
N LYS A 325 22.72 4.90 4.29
CA LYS A 325 23.60 4.40 5.36
C LYS A 325 24.91 3.82 4.81
N LYS A 326 24.85 2.99 3.76
CA LYS A 326 26.05 2.39 3.14
C LYS A 326 26.97 3.48 2.58
N LYS A 327 26.42 4.49 1.89
CA LYS A 327 27.19 5.60 1.35
C LYS A 327 27.84 6.45 2.44
N ILE A 328 27.11 6.77 3.53
CA ILE A 328 27.66 7.49 4.70
C ILE A 328 28.83 6.71 5.34
N ILE A 329 28.69 5.39 5.51
CA ILE A 329 29.76 4.56 6.08
C ILE A 329 31.01 4.54 5.19
N LYS A 330 30.81 4.58 3.87
CA LYS A 330 31.89 4.65 2.88
C LYS A 330 32.44 6.06 2.65
N SER A 331 31.98 7.06 3.41
CA SER A 331 32.36 8.46 3.25
C SER A 331 32.16 9.02 1.83
N GLN A 332 31.14 8.52 1.12
CA GLN A 332 30.80 9.02 -0.22
C GLN A 332 30.10 10.38 -0.14
N THR A 333 30.38 11.25 -1.11
CA THR A 333 29.87 12.63 -1.16
C THR A 333 28.56 12.76 -1.94
N ASN A 334 28.29 11.85 -2.89
CA ASN A 334 27.09 11.85 -3.74
C ASN A 334 25.88 11.22 -3.03
N LEU A 335 25.32 11.92 -2.05
CA LEU A 335 24.18 11.45 -1.23
C LEU A 335 22.82 12.05 -1.63
N GLU A 336 22.82 13.04 -2.52
CA GLU A 336 21.65 13.85 -2.88
C GLU A 336 20.52 12.98 -3.42
N GLU A 337 20.85 12.02 -4.30
CA GLU A 337 19.87 11.13 -4.91
C GLU A 337 19.08 10.31 -3.87
N GLU A 338 19.75 9.63 -2.93
CA GLU A 338 19.03 8.90 -1.87
C GLU A 338 18.30 9.85 -0.92
N PHE A 339 18.87 11.03 -0.66
CA PHE A 339 18.26 12.01 0.21
C PHE A 339 16.91 12.49 -0.34
N ASP A 340 16.87 12.85 -1.62
CA ASP A 340 15.67 13.34 -2.29
C ASP A 340 14.62 12.24 -2.41
N LYS A 341 15.04 11.00 -2.72
CA LYS A 341 14.15 9.82 -2.70
C LYS A 341 13.51 9.60 -1.34
N ILE A 342 14.28 9.68 -0.26
CA ILE A 342 13.76 9.50 1.10
C ILE A 342 12.83 10.65 1.46
N GLN A 343 13.18 11.89 1.12
CA GLN A 343 12.36 13.07 1.38
C GLN A 343 11.01 12.98 0.65
N PHE A 344 11.02 12.56 -0.61
CA PHE A 344 9.80 12.33 -1.39
C PHE A 344 8.89 11.29 -0.71
N LEU A 345 9.45 10.12 -0.35
CA LEU A 345 8.68 9.04 0.28
C LEU A 345 8.10 9.47 1.64
N LEU A 346 8.88 10.18 2.46
CA LEU A 346 8.42 10.67 3.75
C LEU A 346 7.38 11.77 3.60
N PHE A 347 7.53 12.67 2.62
CA PHE A 347 6.57 13.75 2.39
C PHE A 347 5.16 13.21 2.07
N TYR A 348 5.05 12.25 1.15
CA TYR A 348 3.75 11.76 0.69
C TYR A 348 3.17 10.60 1.50
N PHE A 349 3.99 9.84 2.23
CA PHE A 349 3.53 8.59 2.83
C PHE A 349 3.84 8.41 4.32
N THR A 350 4.40 9.41 5.01
CA THR A 350 4.66 9.29 6.47
C THR A 350 3.38 9.00 7.25
N THR A 351 2.24 9.56 6.84
CA THR A 351 0.93 9.38 7.52
C THR A 351 0.45 7.93 7.54
N MET A 352 0.97 7.07 6.66
CA MET A 352 0.67 5.63 6.67
C MET A 352 1.33 4.86 7.83
N PHE A 353 2.29 5.49 8.53
CA PHE A 353 3.07 4.90 9.60
C PHE A 353 2.70 5.55 10.93
N GLU A 354 2.12 4.77 11.84
CA GLU A 354 1.75 5.24 13.18
C GLU A 354 3.00 5.36 14.09
N GLU A 355 4.08 4.69 13.72
CA GLU A 355 5.28 4.52 14.53
C GLU A 355 6.06 5.84 14.71
N GLU A 356 6.28 6.22 15.97
CA GLU A 356 6.92 7.49 16.35
C GLU A 356 8.32 7.68 15.73
N ASN A 357 9.07 6.59 15.53
CA ASN A 357 10.39 6.65 14.90
C ASN A 357 10.33 7.13 13.43
N ILE A 358 9.27 6.78 12.68
CA ILE A 358 9.09 7.24 11.30
C ILE A 358 8.71 8.72 11.29
N LYS A 359 7.84 9.15 12.21
CA LYS A 359 7.51 10.59 12.40
C LYS A 359 8.75 11.42 12.73
N LYS A 360 9.60 10.94 13.65
CA LYS A 360 10.89 11.55 14.01
C LYS A 360 11.90 11.55 12.85
N LEU A 361 11.80 10.59 11.92
CA LEU A 361 12.62 10.54 10.71
C LEU A 361 12.16 11.61 9.72
N ASN A 362 10.85 11.71 9.46
CA ASN A 362 10.25 12.74 8.60
C ASN A 362 10.64 14.15 9.07
N PHE A 363 10.48 14.44 10.37
CA PHE A 363 10.90 15.72 10.94
C PHE A 363 12.39 16.01 10.69
N TYR A 364 13.24 15.00 10.81
CA TYR A 364 14.68 15.16 10.61
C TYR A 364 15.03 15.51 9.16
N PHE A 365 14.42 14.83 8.18
CA PHE A 365 14.62 15.11 6.76
C PHE A 365 13.96 16.42 6.30
N LYS A 366 12.82 16.79 6.89
CA LYS A 366 12.10 18.03 6.55
C LYS A 366 12.86 19.29 6.97
N HIS A 367 13.53 19.27 8.13
CA HIS A 367 14.12 20.47 8.73
C HIS A 367 15.65 20.55 8.66
N LYS A 368 16.35 19.46 8.33
CA LYS A 368 17.80 19.50 8.16
C LYS A 368 18.21 19.37 6.70
N LYS A 369 18.96 20.37 6.23
CA LYS A 369 19.69 20.29 4.94
C LYS A 369 20.70 19.14 4.99
N LEU A 370 20.94 18.49 3.85
CA LEU A 370 21.90 17.39 3.69
C LEU A 370 23.25 17.68 4.35
N LYS A 371 23.80 18.89 4.12
CA LYS A 371 25.05 19.37 4.75
C LYS A 371 25.05 19.27 6.28
N LYS A 372 23.92 19.60 6.94
CA LYS A 372 23.79 19.50 8.42
C LYS A 372 23.64 18.07 8.92
N ILE A 373 23.12 17.17 8.08
CA ILE A 373 22.98 15.74 8.41
C ILE A 373 24.35 15.05 8.32
N LEU A 374 25.15 15.44 7.35
CA LEU A 374 26.53 14.98 7.15
C LEU A 374 27.45 15.31 8.33
N LEU A 375 27.18 16.38 9.08
CA LEU A 375 27.90 16.73 10.31
C LEU A 375 27.59 15.80 11.50
N GLU A 376 26.51 15.01 11.43
CA GLU A 376 26.10 14.10 12.51
C GLU A 376 25.91 12.63 12.01
N PRO A 377 26.92 12.01 11.36
CA PRO A 377 26.74 10.73 10.67
C PRO A 377 26.33 9.60 11.61
N LYS A 378 26.89 9.57 12.84
CA LYS A 378 26.51 8.58 13.87
C LYS A 378 25.03 8.65 14.24
N LYS A 379 24.50 9.86 14.43
CA LYS A 379 23.09 10.10 14.80
C LYS A 379 22.15 9.73 13.66
N MET A 380 22.55 10.03 12.42
CA MET A 380 21.82 9.63 11.23
C MET A 380 21.74 8.10 11.10
N ILE A 381 22.88 7.39 11.25
CA ILE A 381 22.93 5.92 11.23
C ILE A 381 22.04 5.31 12.32
N GLN A 382 22.03 5.88 13.53
CA GLN A 382 21.15 5.43 14.62
C GLN A 382 19.67 5.57 14.27
N LYS A 383 19.25 6.72 13.70
CA LYS A 383 17.87 6.95 13.23
C LYS A 383 17.48 5.98 12.11
N ILE A 384 18.37 5.76 11.14
CA ILE A 384 18.18 4.78 10.06
C ILE A 384 17.99 3.38 10.65
N ASN A 385 18.83 2.96 11.60
CA ASN A 385 18.75 1.63 12.21
C ASN A 385 17.42 1.41 12.96
N LYS A 386 16.95 2.41 13.72
CA LYS A 386 15.66 2.34 14.45
C LYS A 386 14.48 2.24 13.47
N SER A 387 14.44 3.12 12.47
CA SER A 387 13.38 3.16 11.46
C SER A 387 13.39 1.90 10.59
N SER A 388 14.56 1.45 10.17
CA SER A 388 14.72 0.23 9.37
C SER A 388 14.25 -1.02 10.11
N LYS A 389 14.26 -1.08 11.45
CA LYS A 389 13.70 -2.23 12.18
C LYS A 389 12.18 -2.29 12.06
N ILE A 390 11.51 -1.14 12.04
CA ILE A 390 10.05 -1.04 11.85
C ILE A 390 9.67 -1.36 10.41
N LEU A 391 10.46 -0.87 9.46
CA LEU A 391 10.28 -1.17 8.03
C LEU A 391 10.78 -2.58 7.66
N LYS A 392 11.26 -3.41 8.61
CA LYS A 392 11.53 -4.84 8.36
C LYS A 392 10.18 -5.52 8.36
N ILE A 393 9.68 -5.78 7.16
CA ILE A 393 8.63 -6.79 6.91
C ILE A 393 7.22 -6.27 7.14
N TYR A 394 6.74 -5.61 6.10
CA TYR A 394 5.34 -5.59 5.73
C TYR A 394 5.14 -6.56 4.54
N ASN A 395 5.64 -7.82 4.60
CA ASN A 395 5.57 -8.78 3.46
C ASN A 395 4.29 -9.63 3.42
#